data_AF-A0A952SLQ1-F1
#
_entry.id   AF-A0A952SLQ1-F1
#
_cell.length_a   1.000
_cell.length_b   1.000
_cell.length_c   1.000
_cell.angle_alpha   90.00
_cell.angle_beta   90.00
_cell.angle_gamma   90.00
#
_symmetry.space_group_name_H-M   'P 1'
#
loop_
_entity.id
_entity.type
_entity.pdbx_description
1 polymer ?
#
loop_
_entity_poly.entity_id
_entity_poly.type
_entity_poly.pdbx_seq_one_letter_code
_entity_poly.pdbx_strand_id
1 'polypeptide(L)'
;MSSVSGDNPYRPHARCVLWHPSRAEVPADLRLALSQRGVWFVECDTASWATAELCRLYQHDAHTPLILLLMEPGRLRSVSDVLEVAERYAPQATHWVYDAEREPKLRAMASTNIMASASHRDPMDEDGLKISEEVVAEAEESDNVEQNCEGGETQPSILTSRELASLKHPDQAGNSEA
;
A
#
# COMPACT_ATOMS: atom_id res chain seq x y z
N MET A 1 -37.58 -2.17 -21.53
CA MET A 1 -37.74 -1.28 -20.36
C MET A 1 -36.35 -0.78 -20.01
N SER A 2 -36.02 0.45 -20.41
CA SER A 2 -34.69 1.02 -20.20
C SER A 2 -34.62 1.56 -18.78
N SER A 3 -33.83 0.91 -17.92
CA SER A 3 -33.53 1.42 -16.58
C SER A 3 -32.82 2.76 -16.73
N VAL A 4 -33.48 3.83 -16.29
CA VAL A 4 -32.89 5.16 -16.19
C VAL A 4 -31.88 5.10 -15.05
N SER A 5 -30.61 4.87 -15.38
CA SER A 5 -29.51 5.03 -14.44
C SER A 5 -29.54 6.48 -13.98
N GLY A 6 -30.01 6.70 -12.75
CA GLY A 6 -29.91 7.99 -12.09
C GLY A 6 -28.43 8.31 -11.91
N ASP A 7 -27.91 9.14 -12.80
CA ASP A 7 -26.54 9.67 -12.73
C ASP A 7 -26.43 10.41 -11.40
N ASN A 8 -25.75 9.80 -10.43
CA ASN A 8 -25.54 10.41 -9.13
C ASN A 8 -24.44 11.45 -9.30
N PRO A 9 -24.74 12.76 -9.25
CA PRO A 9 -23.76 13.82 -9.54
C PRO A 9 -22.62 13.89 -8.50
N TYR A 10 -22.67 13.05 -7.47
CA TYR A 10 -21.67 12.97 -6.41
C TYR A 10 -20.66 11.83 -6.58
N ARG A 11 -20.69 11.05 -7.68
CA ARG A 11 -19.63 10.07 -7.91
C ARG A 11 -18.34 10.77 -8.32
N PRO A 12 -17.22 10.55 -7.60
CA PRO A 12 -15.94 11.12 -8.01
C PRO A 12 -15.55 10.57 -9.38
N HIS A 13 -14.99 11.44 -10.22
CA HIS A 13 -14.59 11.07 -11.59
C HIS A 13 -13.37 10.15 -11.61
N ALA A 14 -12.55 10.19 -10.55
CA ALA A 14 -11.41 9.31 -10.35
C ALA A 14 -11.10 9.15 -8.86
N ARG A 15 -10.36 8.09 -8.53
CA ARG A 15 -9.82 7.82 -7.19
C ARG A 15 -8.31 7.89 -7.22
N CYS A 16 -7.71 8.37 -6.15
CA CYS A 16 -6.26 8.52 -6.06
C CYS A 16 -5.72 8.01 -4.71
N VAL A 17 -4.66 7.22 -4.78
CA VAL A 17 -3.80 6.93 -3.64
C VAL A 17 -2.64 7.91 -3.71
N LEU A 18 -2.60 8.87 -2.79
CA LEU A 18 -1.54 9.86 -2.69
C LEU A 18 -0.49 9.34 -1.70
N TRP A 19 0.64 8.88 -2.23
CA TRP A 19 1.75 8.40 -1.41
C TRP A 19 2.83 9.47 -1.29
N HIS A 20 3.11 9.88 -0.06
CA HIS A 20 4.08 10.93 0.27
C HIS A 20 5.12 10.45 1.30
N PRO A 21 6.28 11.13 1.41
CA PRO A 21 7.25 10.82 2.44
C PRO A 21 6.66 11.05 3.83
N SER A 22 7.06 10.22 4.80
CA SER A 22 6.64 10.41 6.19
C SER A 22 7.05 11.80 6.69
N ARG A 23 6.13 12.48 7.41
CA ARG A 23 6.25 13.86 7.90
C ARG A 23 6.28 14.96 6.83
N ALA A 24 6.15 14.63 5.55
CA ALA A 24 5.91 15.65 4.53
C ALA A 24 4.43 16.01 4.50
N GLU A 25 4.11 17.31 4.49
CA GLU A 25 2.75 17.77 4.26
C GLU A 25 2.44 17.76 2.76
N VAL A 26 1.23 17.34 2.39
CA VAL A 26 0.77 17.43 1.01
C VAL A 26 0.57 18.90 0.63
N PRO A 27 1.21 19.42 -0.43
CA PRO A 27 1.05 20.80 -0.85
C PRO A 27 -0.41 21.20 -1.07
N ALA A 28 -0.80 22.40 -0.61
CA ALA A 28 -2.17 22.87 -0.68
C ALA A 28 -2.65 23.07 -2.13
N ASP A 29 -1.74 23.47 -3.03
CA ASP A 29 -2.00 23.60 -4.46
C ASP A 29 -2.33 22.24 -5.10
N LEU A 30 -1.62 21.17 -4.71
CA LEU A 30 -1.91 19.81 -5.16
C LEU A 30 -3.29 19.34 -4.69
N ARG A 31 -3.61 19.52 -3.40
CA ARG A 31 -4.94 19.15 -2.84
C ARG A 31 -6.07 19.90 -3.55
N LEU A 32 -5.89 21.20 -3.77
CA LEU A 32 -6.85 22.02 -4.49
C LEU A 32 -7.02 21.54 -5.93
N ALA A 33 -5.94 21.22 -6.64
CA ALA A 33 -5.99 20.74 -8.02
C ALA A 33 -6.71 19.39 -8.15
N LEU A 34 -6.52 18.46 -7.20
CA LEU A 34 -7.25 17.19 -7.15
C LEU A 34 -8.75 17.43 -6.89
N SER A 35 -9.08 18.28 -5.93
CA SER A 35 -10.46 18.61 -5.59
C SER A 35 -11.21 19.28 -6.75
N GLN A 36 -10.60 20.25 -7.43
CA GLN A 36 -11.19 20.94 -8.58
C GLN A 36 -11.50 19.99 -9.75
N ARG A 37 -10.76 18.88 -9.85
CA ARG A 37 -10.97 17.84 -10.87
C ARG A 37 -11.95 16.75 -10.44
N GLY A 38 -12.53 16.85 -9.24
CA GLY A 38 -13.43 15.83 -8.69
C GLY A 38 -12.70 14.50 -8.42
N VAL A 39 -11.41 14.55 -8.11
CA VAL A 39 -10.61 13.37 -7.72
C VAL A 39 -10.73 13.18 -6.22
N TRP A 40 -11.31 12.05 -5.80
CA TRP A 40 -11.27 11.64 -4.40
C TRP A 40 -9.93 10.98 -4.10
N PHE A 41 -9.29 11.32 -2.99
CA PHE A 41 -7.98 10.76 -2.66
C PHE A 41 -7.83 10.35 -1.20
N VAL A 42 -6.95 9.37 -0.97
CA VAL A 42 -6.50 8.92 0.35
C VAL A 42 -5.00 9.18 0.47
N GLU A 43 -4.58 9.81 1.56
CA GLU A 43 -3.18 10.09 1.85
C GLU A 43 -2.54 8.90 2.56
N CYS A 44 -1.35 8.52 2.11
CA CYS A 44 -0.58 7.38 2.61
C CYS A 44 0.87 7.85 2.80
N ASP A 45 1.49 7.51 3.93
CA ASP A 45 2.87 7.88 4.23
C ASP A 45 3.83 6.67 4.24
N THR A 46 3.30 5.46 4.06
CA THR A 46 4.05 4.20 4.01
C THR A 46 3.71 3.40 2.77
N ALA A 47 4.69 2.63 2.27
CA ALA A 47 4.53 1.78 1.09
C ALA A 47 3.44 0.72 1.27
N SER A 48 3.38 0.10 2.45
CA SER A 48 2.38 -0.92 2.79
C SER A 48 0.96 -0.36 2.79
N TRP A 49 0.76 0.82 3.36
CA TRP A 49 -0.56 1.48 3.38
C TRP A 49 -1.00 1.91 1.98
N ALA A 50 -0.09 2.50 1.19
CA ALA A 50 -0.35 2.86 -0.19
C ALA A 50 -0.77 1.65 -1.03
N THR A 51 -0.08 0.52 -0.84
CA THR A 51 -0.38 -0.75 -1.51
C THR A 51 -1.74 -1.31 -1.10
N ALA A 52 -2.02 -1.35 0.21
CA ALA A 52 -3.28 -1.84 0.73
C ALA A 52 -4.47 -1.02 0.22
N GLU A 53 -4.36 0.31 0.26
CA GLU A 53 -5.40 1.21 -0.25
C GLU A 53 -5.58 1.08 -1.77
N LEU A 54 -4.50 0.92 -2.53
CA LEU A 54 -4.57 0.71 -3.97
C LEU A 54 -5.38 -0.56 -4.30
N CYS A 55 -5.03 -1.68 -3.66
CA CYS A 55 -5.74 -2.96 -3.83
C CYS A 55 -7.21 -2.85 -3.40
N ARG A 56 -7.46 -2.20 -2.25
CA ARG A 56 -8.82 -2.02 -1.71
C ARG A 56 -9.71 -1.20 -2.66
N LEU A 57 -9.19 -0.10 -3.19
CA LEU A 57 -9.93 0.77 -4.10
C LEU A 57 -10.20 0.10 -5.44
N TYR A 58 -9.23 -0.65 -5.98
CA TYR A 58 -9.40 -1.40 -7.22
C TYR A 58 -10.45 -2.50 -7.07
N GLN A 59 -10.42 -3.27 -5.98
CA GLN A 59 -11.40 -4.32 -5.70
C GLN A 59 -12.82 -3.76 -5.50
N HIS A 60 -12.95 -2.58 -4.88
CA HIS A 60 -14.25 -1.97 -4.64
C HIS A 60 -14.91 -1.49 -5.95
N ASP A 61 -14.14 -0.94 -6.89
CA ASP A 61 -14.69 -0.41 -8.15
C ASP A 61 -13.62 -0.35 -9.24
N ALA A 62 -13.45 -1.46 -9.97
CA ALA A 62 -12.50 -1.55 -11.06
C ALA A 62 -12.86 -0.65 -12.27
N HIS A 63 -14.09 -0.14 -12.35
CA HIS A 63 -14.51 0.72 -13.46
C HIS A 63 -14.17 2.20 -13.25
N THR A 64 -13.99 2.61 -11.99
CA THR A 64 -13.59 3.99 -11.68
C THR A 64 -12.08 4.15 -11.91
N PRO A 65 -11.62 5.16 -12.67
CA PRO A 65 -10.20 5.41 -12.87
C PRO A 65 -9.44 5.53 -11.55
N LEU A 66 -8.36 4.76 -11.42
CA LEU A 66 -7.50 4.73 -10.24
C LEU A 66 -6.13 5.33 -10.56
N ILE A 67 -5.65 6.19 -9.67
CA ILE A 67 -4.37 6.88 -9.81
C ILE A 67 -3.51 6.55 -8.59
N LEU A 68 -2.28 6.09 -8.80
CA LEU A 68 -1.25 6.06 -7.77
C LEU A 68 -0.35 7.27 -7.99
N LEU A 69 -0.41 8.24 -7.08
CA LEU A 69 0.33 9.50 -7.15
C LEU A 69 1.50 9.45 -6.16
N LEU A 70 2.72 9.50 -6.71
CA LEU A 70 3.97 9.50 -5.96
C LEU A 70 4.44 10.94 -5.75
N MET A 71 4.47 11.40 -4.50
CA MET A 71 5.02 12.70 -4.13
C MET A 71 6.52 12.55 -3.82
N GLU A 72 7.37 13.30 -4.54
CA GLU A 72 8.82 13.29 -4.34
C GLU A 72 9.42 11.86 -4.34
N PRO A 73 9.34 11.10 -5.46
CA PRO A 73 9.66 9.68 -5.48
C PRO A 73 11.08 9.34 -5.02
N GLY A 74 12.05 10.26 -5.14
CA GLY A 74 13.41 10.07 -4.61
C GLY A 74 13.50 10.02 -3.08
N ARG A 75 12.45 10.43 -2.37
CA ARG A 75 12.36 10.37 -0.90
C ARG A 75 11.47 9.23 -0.40
N LEU A 76 10.81 8.51 -1.31
CA LEU A 76 9.98 7.35 -0.99
C LEU A 76 10.85 6.08 -0.95
N ARG A 77 10.54 5.17 -0.02
CA ARG A 77 11.21 3.86 0.08
C ARG A 77 10.39 2.80 -0.64
N SER A 78 11.05 1.83 -1.28
CA SER A 78 10.38 0.69 -1.94
C SER A 78 9.39 1.11 -3.05
N VAL A 79 9.68 2.18 -3.80
CA VAL A 79 8.83 2.62 -4.91
C VAL A 79 8.69 1.54 -5.97
N SER A 80 9.79 0.85 -6.30
CA SER A 80 9.80 -0.27 -7.24
C SER A 80 8.80 -1.36 -6.84
N ASP A 81 8.81 -1.72 -5.55
CA ASP A 81 8.02 -2.82 -5.02
C ASP A 81 6.53 -2.48 -5.08
N VAL A 82 6.18 -1.24 -4.70
CA VAL A 82 4.79 -0.74 -4.79
C VAL A 82 4.31 -0.69 -6.24
N LEU A 83 5.17 -0.28 -7.19
CA LEU A 83 4.82 -0.25 -8.61
C LEU A 83 4.64 -1.65 -9.21
N GLU A 84 5.48 -2.62 -8.83
CA GLU A 84 5.31 -4.02 -9.23
C GLU A 84 3.98 -4.60 -8.71
N VAL A 85 3.64 -4.29 -7.45
CA VAL A 85 2.37 -4.71 -6.87
C VAL A 85 1.20 -4.00 -7.54
N ALA A 86 1.32 -2.71 -7.86
CA ALA A 86 0.30 -1.96 -8.60
C ALA A 86 0.05 -2.60 -9.98
N GLU A 87 1.11 -2.94 -10.73
CA GLU A 87 0.99 -3.60 -12.03
C GLU A 87 0.32 -4.98 -11.91
N ARG A 88 0.63 -5.74 -10.85
CA ARG A 88 0.07 -7.08 -10.63
C ARG A 88 -1.39 -7.07 -10.19
N TYR A 89 -1.76 -6.19 -9.27
CA TYR A 89 -3.07 -6.24 -8.59
C TYR A 89 -4.05 -5.14 -9.02
N ALA A 90 -3.56 -4.06 -9.63
CA ALA A 90 -4.36 -2.96 -10.16
C ALA A 90 -3.81 -2.49 -11.52
N PRO A 91 -3.77 -3.35 -12.56
CA PRO A 91 -3.11 -3.06 -13.84
C PRO A 91 -3.70 -1.87 -14.61
N GLN A 92 -4.91 -1.44 -14.26
CA GLN A 92 -5.57 -0.27 -14.86
C GLN A 92 -5.24 1.03 -14.11
N ALA A 93 -4.54 0.96 -12.97
CA ALA A 93 -4.10 2.14 -12.26
C ALA A 93 -3.06 2.90 -13.08
N THR A 94 -3.24 4.22 -13.15
CA THR A 94 -2.25 5.11 -13.78
C THR A 94 -1.30 5.66 -12.73
N HIS A 95 -0.02 5.78 -13.09
CA HIS A 95 1.03 6.22 -12.19
C HIS A 95 1.39 7.67 -12.47
N TRP A 96 1.34 8.53 -11.46
CA TRP A 96 1.62 9.96 -11.56
C TRP A 96 2.72 10.34 -10.57
N VAL A 97 3.54 11.31 -10.93
CA VAL A 97 4.59 11.87 -10.07
C VAL A 97 4.32 13.35 -9.86
N TYR A 98 4.35 13.76 -8.60
CA TYR A 98 4.41 15.16 -8.20
C TYR A 98 5.83 15.49 -7.70
N ASP A 99 6.43 16.51 -8.29
CA ASP A 99 7.75 17.03 -7.95
C ASP A 99 7.67 18.56 -7.96
N ALA A 100 7.81 19.19 -6.79
CA ALA A 100 7.67 20.64 -6.63
C ALA A 100 8.75 21.43 -7.36
N GLU A 101 9.92 20.81 -7.58
CA GLU A 101 11.10 21.43 -8.19
C GLU A 101 11.10 21.30 -9.72
N ARG A 102 10.09 20.64 -10.32
CA ARG A 102 10.01 20.42 -11.77
C ARG A 102 8.85 21.16 -12.40
N GLU A 103 9.02 21.49 -13.68
CA GLU A 103 7.97 22.06 -14.53
C GLU A 103 7.71 21.14 -15.75
N PRO A 104 6.49 20.57 -15.91
CA PRO A 104 5.34 20.68 -15.01
C PRO A 104 5.52 19.88 -13.70
N LYS A 105 4.95 20.39 -12.60
CA LYS A 105 5.03 19.75 -11.27
C LYS A 105 4.42 18.35 -11.23
N LEU A 106 3.34 18.15 -11.98
CA LEU A 106 2.58 16.91 -12.03
C LEU A 106 2.76 16.25 -13.40
N ARG A 107 3.24 15.00 -13.43
CA ARG A 107 3.53 14.27 -14.66
C ARG A 107 3.01 12.84 -14.58
N ALA A 108 2.44 12.34 -15.68
CA ALA A 108 2.18 10.92 -15.81
C ALA A 108 3.50 10.17 -15.99
N MET A 109 3.68 9.07 -15.26
CA MET A 109 4.78 8.14 -15.50
C MET A 109 4.44 7.29 -16.71
N ALA A 110 5.35 7.24 -17.68
CA ALA A 110 5.25 6.27 -18.75
C ALA A 110 5.41 4.87 -18.17
N SER A 111 4.47 3.96 -18.48
CA SER A 111 4.47 2.57 -18.00
C SER A 111 5.76 1.80 -18.33
N THR A 112 6.54 2.28 -19.30
CA THR A 112 7.78 1.65 -19.78
C THR A 112 9.06 2.09 -19.06
N ASN A 113 9.03 3.08 -18.16
CA ASN A 113 10.26 3.73 -17.66
C ASN A 113 10.58 3.51 -16.17
N ILE A 114 9.87 2.59 -15.51
CA ILE A 114 9.96 2.39 -14.05
C ILE A 114 11.29 1.75 -13.64
N MET A 115 11.90 0.91 -14.50
CA MET A 115 13.16 0.23 -14.17
C MET A 115 14.43 1.05 -14.42
N ALA A 116 14.40 2.08 -15.27
CA ALA A 116 15.63 2.78 -15.68
C ALA A 116 16.20 3.73 -14.60
N SER A 117 15.38 4.18 -13.65
CA SER A 117 15.77 5.19 -12.65
C SER A 117 16.19 4.60 -11.30
N ALA A 118 15.89 3.32 -11.03
CA ALA A 118 16.33 2.64 -9.80
C ALA A 118 17.78 2.10 -9.88
N SER A 119 18.41 2.16 -11.05
CA SER A 119 19.78 1.64 -11.27
C SER A 119 20.91 2.59 -10.88
N HIS A 120 20.64 3.79 -10.33
CA HIS A 120 21.69 4.57 -9.67
C HIS A 120 21.87 4.10 -8.22
N ARG A 121 22.14 2.80 -8.07
CA ARG A 121 22.81 2.31 -6.87
C ARG A 121 24.24 2.81 -6.96
N ASP A 122 24.64 3.59 -5.96
CA ASP A 122 26.03 3.91 -5.67
C ASP A 122 26.90 2.70 -6.02
N PRO A 123 27.94 2.85 -6.86
CA PRO A 123 28.96 1.83 -6.99
C PRO A 123 29.46 1.60 -5.58
N MET A 124 29.11 0.44 -5.01
CA MET A 124 29.66 0.03 -3.74
C MET A 124 31.18 0.18 -3.87
N ASP A 125 31.75 1.07 -3.06
CA ASP A 125 33.14 1.01 -2.69
C ASP A 125 33.40 -0.44 -2.30
N GLU A 126 34.04 -1.14 -3.24
CA GLU A 126 34.53 -2.51 -3.12
C GLU A 126 35.77 -2.51 -2.20
N ASP A 127 35.75 -1.74 -1.12
CA ASP A 127 36.78 -1.79 -0.09
C ASP A 127 36.39 -2.91 0.87
N GLY A 128 37.02 -4.06 0.59
CA GLY A 128 36.74 -5.36 1.18
C GLY A 128 36.46 -5.33 2.67
N LEU A 129 35.30 -5.89 3.03
CA LEU A 129 35.07 -6.49 4.33
C LEU A 129 36.09 -7.62 4.54
N LYS A 130 37.25 -7.26 5.09
CA LYS A 130 38.14 -8.20 5.75
C LYS A 130 37.37 -8.78 6.93
N ILE A 131 36.99 -10.04 6.79
CA ILE A 131 36.45 -10.86 7.86
C ILE A 131 37.61 -11.10 8.83
N SER A 132 37.76 -10.20 9.80
CA SER A 132 38.60 -10.44 10.96
C SER A 132 37.85 -11.42 11.85
N GLU A 133 38.22 -12.69 11.72
CA GLU A 133 37.87 -13.78 12.62
C GLU A 133 38.53 -13.51 13.98
N GLU A 134 37.86 -12.74 14.84
CA GLU A 134 38.28 -12.55 16.23
C GLU A 134 37.44 -13.46 17.12
N VAL A 135 38.09 -14.54 17.54
CA VAL A 135 37.67 -15.46 18.60
C VAL A 135 37.63 -14.66 19.90
N VAL A 136 36.45 -14.46 20.49
CA VAL A 136 36.35 -13.99 21.87
C VAL A 136 35.59 -15.02 22.70
N ALA A 137 36.29 -15.45 23.74
CA ALA A 137 35.96 -16.51 24.66
C ALA A 137 34.71 -16.21 25.49
N GLU A 138 34.09 -17.32 25.88
CA GLU A 138 33.15 -17.50 26.98
C GLU A 138 33.52 -16.67 28.21
N ALA A 139 32.54 -16.01 28.84
CA ALA A 139 32.39 -15.98 30.30
C ALA A 139 31.06 -15.33 30.73
N GLU A 140 30.37 -16.04 31.62
CA GLU A 140 29.53 -15.55 32.73
C GLU A 140 28.05 -15.25 32.46
N GLU A 141 27.27 -16.32 32.59
CA GLU A 141 26.25 -16.48 33.63
C GLU A 141 25.85 -15.19 34.37
N SER A 142 24.61 -14.73 34.13
CA SER A 142 23.93 -13.84 35.05
C SER A 142 22.49 -14.30 35.23
N ASP A 143 22.26 -14.65 36.48
CA ASP A 143 21.05 -15.07 37.16
C ASP A 143 19.92 -14.02 37.05
N ASN A 144 18.68 -14.53 37.02
CA ASN A 144 17.49 -13.93 37.63
C ASN A 144 16.82 -12.71 36.94
N VAL A 145 15.61 -12.92 36.41
CA VAL A 145 14.36 -12.37 37.00
C VAL A 145 13.19 -13.19 36.44
N GLU A 146 12.61 -14.05 37.27
CA GLU A 146 11.24 -14.54 37.10
C GLU A 146 10.27 -13.35 37.23
N GLN A 147 9.71 -12.89 36.11
CA GLN A 147 8.56 -11.99 36.14
C GLN A 147 7.29 -12.77 35.83
N ASN A 148 6.63 -13.12 36.92
CA ASN A 148 5.32 -13.72 37.01
C ASN A 148 4.26 -12.79 36.40
N CYS A 149 3.61 -13.21 35.32
CA CYS A 149 2.40 -12.58 34.76
C CYS A 149 1.29 -13.63 34.66
N GLU A 150 0.84 -14.13 35.82
CA GLU A 150 -0.48 -14.75 35.96
C GLU A 150 -1.56 -13.66 35.95
N GLY A 151 -2.56 -13.80 35.08
CA GLY A 151 -3.76 -12.95 35.09
C GLY A 151 -4.44 -12.88 33.73
N GLY A 152 -5.25 -13.90 33.43
CA GLY A 152 -5.88 -14.06 32.12
C GLY A 152 -6.96 -13.04 31.80
N GLU A 153 -6.99 -12.66 30.52
CA GLU A 153 -8.22 -12.27 29.84
C GLU A 153 -8.24 -13.00 28.50
N THR A 154 -9.14 -13.97 28.41
CA THR A 154 -9.43 -14.75 27.21
C THR A 154 -9.88 -13.77 26.15
N GLN A 155 -9.15 -13.66 25.04
CA GLN A 155 -9.58 -12.90 23.88
C GLN A 155 -10.99 -13.38 23.46
N PRO A 156 -11.98 -12.49 23.29
CA PRO A 156 -13.29 -12.89 22.80
C PRO A 156 -13.12 -13.34 21.34
N SER A 157 -13.25 -14.65 21.11
CA SER A 157 -13.34 -15.21 19.77
C SER A 157 -14.59 -14.63 19.09
N ILE A 158 -14.38 -13.83 18.05
CA ILE A 158 -15.46 -13.13 17.32
C ILE A 158 -16.35 -14.12 16.56
N LEU A 159 -15.84 -15.32 16.26
CA LEU A 159 -16.59 -16.35 15.57
C LEU A 159 -17.18 -17.32 16.59
N THR A 160 -18.49 -17.50 16.52
CA THR A 160 -19.17 -18.55 17.30
C THR A 160 -18.73 -19.92 16.78
N SER A 161 -18.71 -20.94 17.65
CA SER A 161 -18.30 -22.31 17.26
C SER A 161 -19.12 -22.88 16.10
N ARG A 162 -20.31 -22.32 15.85
CA ARG A 162 -21.19 -22.68 14.73
C ARG A 162 -20.70 -22.14 13.38
N GLU A 163 -20.09 -20.96 13.34
CA GLU A 163 -19.56 -20.36 12.10
C GLU A 163 -18.27 -21.03 11.65
N LEU A 164 -17.43 -21.46 12.60
CA LEU A 164 -16.23 -22.25 12.31
C LEU A 164 -16.56 -23.62 11.69
N ALA A 165 -17.70 -24.22 12.02
CA ALA A 165 -18.13 -25.50 11.45
C ALA A 165 -18.61 -25.36 9.99
N SER A 166 -19.20 -24.22 9.61
CA SER A 166 -19.68 -23.96 8.23
C SER A 166 -18.54 -23.74 7.23
N LEU A 167 -17.34 -23.36 7.67
CA LEU A 167 -16.17 -23.17 6.80
C LEU A 167 -15.54 -24.47 6.29
N LYS A 168 -15.86 -25.63 6.88
CA LYS A 168 -15.20 -26.90 6.54
C LYS A 168 -15.84 -27.65 5.37
N HIS A 169 -17.07 -27.34 4.99
CA HIS A 169 -17.79 -28.03 3.89
C HIS A 169 -18.68 -27.07 3.10
N PRO A 170 -18.13 -26.35 2.09
CA PRO A 170 -18.91 -25.37 1.31
C PRO A 170 -19.91 -25.99 0.31
N ASP A 171 -19.88 -27.30 0.07
CA ASP A 171 -20.67 -27.96 -0.99
C ASP A 171 -22.01 -28.59 -0.54
N GLN A 172 -22.43 -28.41 0.71
CA GLN A 172 -23.67 -29.06 1.22
C GLN A 172 -24.59 -28.11 1.99
N ALA A 173 -25.14 -27.09 1.32
CA ALA A 173 -26.34 -26.45 1.84
C ALA A 173 -27.11 -25.75 0.72
N GLY A 174 -28.00 -26.49 0.04
CA GLY A 174 -29.05 -25.83 -0.74
C GLY A 174 -29.48 -26.52 -2.03
N ASN A 175 -29.86 -27.80 -1.97
CA ASN A 175 -30.91 -28.33 -2.84
C ASN A 175 -31.88 -29.12 -1.96
N SER A 176 -32.80 -28.39 -1.33
CA SER A 176 -34.06 -28.90 -0.79
C SER A 176 -35.18 -28.18 -1.54
N GLU A 177 -36.28 -28.91 -1.74
CA GLU A 177 -37.50 -28.56 -2.50
C GLU A 177 -37.38 -28.85 -4.01
N ALA A 178 -38.26 -29.65 -4.61
CA ALA A 178 -39.37 -30.48 -4.13
C ALA A 178 -39.66 -31.53 -5.22
#